data_AF-A0A2J8MD19-F1
#
_entry.id   AF-A0A2J8MD19-F1
#
_cell.length_a   1.000
_cell.length_b   1.000
_cell.length_c   1.000
_cell.angle_alpha   90.00
_cell.angle_beta   90.00
_cell.angle_gamma   90.00
#
_symmetry.space_group_name_H-M   'P 1'
#
loop_
_entity.id
_entity.type
_entity.pdbx_description
1 polymer ?
#
loop_
_entity_poly.entity_id
_entity_poly.type
_entity_poly.pdbx_seq_one_letter_code
_entity_poly.pdbx_strand_id
1 'polypeptide(L)'
;RHPLACRRRSWRAAGEAADKVVLHTGKYEELIVCSHEIAASTAQLVAASKVKANKHSPHLSRLQECSRTVNERAANVVASTKSGQEQIEDRDTMDFSGLSLIKLKKQEMETQVRVLELEKTLEAERMRLGELRKQHYVLAGASGSPGEEAAIRPSTAPRSVTTKKPPLAQKPSVAPRQDHQLDKKDGIYPAQLVNY
;
A
#
# COMPACT_ATOMS: atom_id res chain seq x y z
N ARG A 1 -16.87 38.90 23.17
CA ARG A 1 -16.84 38.91 21.68
C ARG A 1 -15.75 38.02 21.06
N HIS A 2 -14.71 37.60 21.79
CA HIS A 2 -13.61 36.76 21.26
C HIS A 2 -13.91 35.30 20.83
N PRO A 3 -14.79 34.51 21.50
CA PRO A 3 -14.82 33.06 21.27
C PRO A 3 -15.40 32.64 19.91
N LEU A 4 -16.25 33.46 19.28
CA LEU A 4 -16.78 33.19 17.94
C LEU A 4 -15.77 33.52 16.83
N ALA A 5 -14.94 34.53 17.04
CA ALA A 5 -13.87 34.89 16.10
C ALA A 5 -12.75 33.85 16.09
N CYS A 6 -12.33 33.35 17.26
CA CYS A 6 -11.37 32.25 17.34
C CYS A 6 -11.92 30.97 16.67
N ARG A 7 -13.19 30.63 16.87
CA ARG A 7 -13.82 29.49 16.19
C ARG A 7 -13.77 29.62 14.67
N ARG A 8 -14.24 30.75 14.11
CA ARG A 8 -14.20 30.95 12.66
C ARG A 8 -12.79 30.87 12.08
N ARG A 9 -11.78 31.33 12.83
CA ARG A 9 -10.38 31.24 12.43
C ARG A 9 -9.89 29.79 12.41
N SER A 10 -10.16 29.01 13.46
CA SER A 10 -9.73 27.60 13.54
C SER A 10 -10.40 26.72 12.45
N TRP A 11 -11.70 26.92 12.17
CA TRP A 11 -12.38 26.23 11.06
C TRP A 11 -11.82 26.59 9.68
N ARG A 12 -11.46 27.87 9.46
CA ARG A 12 -10.80 28.29 8.22
C ARG A 12 -9.41 27.65 8.08
N ALA A 13 -8.62 27.68 9.16
CA ALA A 13 -7.28 27.11 9.19
C ALA A 13 -7.31 25.59 8.91
N ALA A 14 -8.30 24.87 9.44
CA ALA A 14 -8.47 23.44 9.16
C ALA A 14 -8.77 23.15 7.67
N GLY A 15 -9.60 23.99 7.03
CA GLY A 15 -9.86 23.89 5.59
C GLY A 15 -8.60 24.13 4.76
N GLU A 16 -7.87 25.21 5.06
CA GLU A 16 -6.61 25.53 4.38
C GLU A 16 -5.53 24.45 4.59
N ALA A 17 -5.43 23.88 5.80
CA ALA A 17 -4.51 22.79 6.07
C ALA A 17 -4.87 21.52 5.29
N ALA A 18 -6.17 21.18 5.21
CA ALA A 18 -6.64 20.05 4.42
C ALA A 18 -6.32 20.23 2.93
N ASP A 19 -6.60 21.42 2.37
CA ASP A 19 -6.31 21.73 0.96
C ASP A 19 -4.82 21.59 0.65
N LYS A 20 -3.93 22.13 1.51
CA LYS A 20 -2.48 22.02 1.32
C LYS A 20 -1.99 20.56 1.37
N VAL A 21 -2.52 19.76 2.29
CA VAL A 21 -2.18 18.33 2.43
C VAL A 21 -2.60 17.56 1.17
N VAL A 22 -3.82 17.79 0.67
CA VAL A 22 -4.32 17.15 -0.56
C VAL A 22 -3.48 17.55 -1.78
N LEU A 23 -3.04 18.80 -1.85
CA LEU A 23 -2.15 19.29 -2.91
C LEU A 23 -0.68 18.91 -2.70
N HIS A 24 -0.35 18.14 -1.67
CA HIS A 24 1.01 17.71 -1.31
C HIS A 24 1.99 18.88 -1.08
N THR A 25 1.46 20.05 -0.72
CA THR A 25 2.22 21.27 -0.42
C THR A 25 2.22 21.60 1.08
N GLY A 26 1.44 20.89 1.87
CA GLY A 26 1.31 21.06 3.33
C GLY A 26 1.73 19.84 4.13
N LYS A 27 1.89 20.03 5.44
CA LYS A 27 2.26 18.96 6.37
C LYS A 27 1.02 18.31 7.00
N TYR A 28 1.02 16.99 7.09
CA TYR A 28 -0.03 16.23 7.78
C TYR A 28 -0.19 16.66 9.26
N GLU A 29 0.90 17.05 9.92
CA GLU A 29 0.89 17.58 11.28
C GLU A 29 0.02 18.83 11.45
N GLU A 30 0.00 19.74 10.46
CA GLU A 30 -0.84 20.94 10.52
C GLU A 30 -2.33 20.56 10.52
N LEU A 31 -2.73 19.59 9.70
CA LEU A 31 -4.10 19.07 9.64
C LEU A 31 -4.51 18.36 10.96
N ILE A 32 -3.58 17.61 11.56
CA ILE A 32 -3.80 16.93 12.84
C ILE A 32 -4.02 17.96 13.96
N VAL A 33 -3.18 18.99 14.05
CA VAL A 33 -3.31 20.06 15.05
C VAL A 33 -4.63 20.80 14.86
N CYS A 34 -4.97 21.18 13.62
CA CYS A 34 -6.25 21.84 13.33
C CYS A 34 -7.46 20.99 13.74
N SER A 35 -7.40 19.66 13.56
CA SER A 35 -8.46 18.74 13.98
C SER A 35 -8.62 18.73 15.51
N HIS A 36 -7.51 18.75 16.25
CA HIS A 36 -7.55 18.87 17.71
C HIS A 36 -8.09 20.22 18.18
N GLU A 37 -7.74 21.32 17.51
CA GLU A 37 -8.28 22.65 17.83
C GLU A 37 -9.80 22.73 17.64
N ILE A 38 -10.33 22.09 16.59
CA ILE A 38 -11.78 22.01 16.37
C ILE A 38 -12.48 21.25 17.50
N ALA A 39 -11.94 20.09 17.91
CA ALA A 39 -12.48 19.32 19.01
C ALA A 39 -12.44 20.12 20.33
N ALA A 40 -11.31 20.76 20.63
CA ALA A 40 -11.16 21.61 21.81
C ALA A 40 -12.13 22.80 21.80
N SER A 41 -12.26 23.49 20.66
CA SER A 41 -13.18 24.62 20.48
C SER A 41 -14.66 24.22 20.64
N THR A 42 -14.99 22.99 20.25
CA THR A 42 -16.33 22.39 20.39
C THR A 42 -16.60 22.03 21.84
N ALA A 43 -15.64 21.43 22.55
CA ALA A 43 -15.75 21.18 23.99
C ALA A 43 -15.94 22.48 24.80
N GLN A 44 -15.19 23.53 24.46
CA GLN A 44 -15.36 24.85 25.07
C GLN A 44 -16.75 25.45 24.80
N LEU A 45 -17.30 25.26 23.60
CA LEU A 45 -18.67 25.68 23.27
C LEU A 45 -19.70 24.97 24.16
N VAL A 46 -19.56 23.65 24.33
CA VAL A 46 -20.47 22.86 25.18
C VAL A 46 -20.37 23.29 26.64
N ALA A 47 -19.16 23.49 27.16
CA ALA A 47 -18.95 23.98 28.51
C ALA A 47 -19.60 25.36 28.72
N ALA A 48 -19.38 26.29 27.78
CA ALA A 48 -19.98 27.63 27.81
C ALA A 48 -21.52 27.60 27.65
N SER A 49 -22.06 26.61 26.95
CA SER A 49 -23.51 26.44 26.81
C SER A 49 -24.12 25.83 28.07
N LYS A 50 -23.43 24.88 28.70
CA LYS A 50 -23.84 24.21 29.93
C LYS A 50 -23.97 25.18 31.11
N VAL A 51 -23.16 26.24 31.17
CA VAL A 51 -23.26 27.26 32.23
C VAL A 51 -24.47 28.20 32.07
N LYS A 52 -25.08 28.26 30.88
CA LYS A 52 -26.24 29.12 30.59
C LYS A 52 -27.55 28.36 30.36
N ALA A 53 -27.49 27.06 30.09
CA ALA A 53 -28.66 26.25 29.81
C ALA A 53 -29.20 25.58 31.07
N ASN A 54 -30.53 25.36 31.11
CA ASN A 54 -31.14 24.50 32.12
C ASN A 54 -30.67 23.04 31.93
N LYS A 55 -30.30 22.37 33.01
CA LYS A 55 -29.73 21.00 33.02
C LYS A 55 -30.62 19.96 32.34
N HIS A 56 -31.94 20.16 32.34
CA HIS A 56 -32.91 19.26 31.72
C HIS A 56 -33.41 19.74 30.35
N SER A 57 -32.73 20.73 29.74
CA SER A 57 -33.12 21.21 28.41
C SER A 57 -32.80 20.17 27.34
N PRO A 58 -33.76 19.81 26.47
CA PRO A 58 -33.51 18.89 25.35
C PRO A 58 -32.46 19.44 24.38
N HIS A 59 -32.33 20.77 24.26
CA HIS A 59 -31.31 21.41 23.43
C HIS A 59 -29.90 21.20 23.95
N LEU A 60 -29.70 21.17 25.28
CA LEU A 60 -28.39 20.90 25.88
C LEU A 60 -27.95 19.46 25.62
N SER A 61 -28.86 18.50 25.80
CA SER A 61 -28.59 17.08 25.52
C SER A 61 -28.26 16.87 24.04
N ARG A 62 -29.02 17.50 23.13
CA ARG A 62 -28.74 17.41 21.69
C ARG A 62 -27.40 18.06 21.33
N LEU A 63 -27.07 19.20 21.92
CA LEU A 63 -25.78 19.86 21.70
C LEU A 63 -24.60 18.99 22.16
N GLN A 64 -24.73 18.30 23.30
CA GLN A 64 -23.71 17.38 23.80
C GLN A 64 -23.50 16.18 22.88
N GLU A 65 -24.59 15.62 22.34
CA GLU A 65 -24.53 14.54 21.36
C GLU A 65 -23.84 15.00 20.07
N CYS A 66 -24.27 16.13 19.49
CA CYS A 66 -23.63 16.72 18.32
C CYS A 66 -22.13 16.97 18.56
N SER A 67 -21.76 17.46 19.76
CA SER A 67 -20.36 17.67 20.11
C SER A 67 -19.56 16.38 20.22
N ARG A 68 -20.15 15.29 20.72
CA ARG A 68 -19.49 13.98 20.73
C ARG A 68 -19.22 13.52 19.30
N THR A 69 -20.21 13.62 18.42
CA THR A 69 -20.04 13.29 17.00
C THR A 69 -18.94 14.13 16.33
N VAL A 70 -18.86 15.44 16.60
CA VAL A 70 -17.77 16.27 16.06
C VAL A 70 -16.40 15.79 16.54
N ASN A 71 -16.27 15.45 17.83
CA ASN A 71 -15.02 14.95 18.40
C ASN A 71 -14.62 13.59 17.81
N GLU A 72 -15.58 12.68 17.63
CA GLU A 72 -15.36 11.38 16.97
C GLU A 72 -14.90 11.57 15.52
N ARG A 73 -15.54 12.47 14.77
CA ARG A 73 -15.15 12.78 13.38
C ARG A 73 -13.75 13.38 13.33
N ALA A 74 -13.40 14.30 14.23
CA ALA A 74 -12.06 14.86 14.33
C ALA A 74 -11.01 13.80 14.66
N ALA A 75 -11.32 12.88 15.59
CA ALA A 75 -10.45 11.75 15.91
C ALA A 75 -10.24 10.82 14.71
N ASN A 76 -11.30 10.52 13.95
CA ASN A 76 -11.21 9.73 12.73
C ASN A 76 -10.36 10.41 11.65
N VAL A 77 -10.44 11.74 11.51
CA VAL A 77 -9.57 12.49 10.59
C VAL A 77 -8.11 12.36 11.00
N VAL A 78 -7.79 12.48 12.29
CA VAL A 78 -6.42 12.30 12.79
C VAL A 78 -5.92 10.87 12.54
N ALA A 79 -6.73 9.86 12.87
CA ALA A 79 -6.38 8.46 12.66
C ALA A 79 -6.15 8.15 11.16
N SER A 80 -7.06 8.61 10.30
CA SER A 80 -6.95 8.44 8.85
C SER A 80 -5.75 9.19 8.28
N THR A 81 -5.47 10.40 8.77
CA THR A 81 -4.32 11.20 8.32
C THR A 81 -3.01 10.48 8.67
N LYS A 82 -2.88 9.96 9.90
CA LYS A 82 -1.70 9.21 10.32
C LYS A 82 -1.52 7.90 9.53
N SER A 83 -2.60 7.16 9.33
CA SER A 83 -2.57 5.92 8.54
C SER A 83 -2.24 6.19 7.07
N GLY A 84 -2.78 7.28 6.50
CA GLY A 84 -2.46 7.70 5.13
C GLY A 84 -1.01 8.13 4.99
N GLN A 85 -0.47 8.85 5.98
CA GLN A 85 0.94 9.24 6.01
C GLN A 85 1.87 8.00 6.04
N GLU A 86 1.62 7.04 6.92
CA GLU A 86 2.37 5.78 7.00
C GLU A 86 2.32 5.01 5.66
N GLN A 87 1.15 4.91 5.02
CA GLN A 87 1.02 4.24 3.72
C GLN A 87 1.81 4.94 2.59
N ILE A 88 1.92 6.27 2.62
CA ILE A 88 2.68 7.02 1.62
C ILE A 88 4.18 6.87 1.86
N GLU A 89 4.61 6.93 3.11
CA GLU A 89 6.02 6.68 3.50
C GLU A 89 6.45 5.25 3.12
N ASP A 90 5.61 4.24 3.41
CA ASP A 90 5.84 2.82 3.03
C ASP A 90 5.91 2.60 1.51
N ARG A 91 5.23 3.46 0.72
CA ARG A 91 5.18 3.36 -0.74
C ARG A 91 6.36 4.07 -1.42
N ASP A 92 6.72 5.26 -0.96
CA ASP A 92 7.67 6.13 -1.65
C ASP A 92 9.12 5.98 -1.15
N THR A 93 9.36 5.27 -0.04
CA THR A 93 10.72 5.06 0.46
C THR A 93 11.14 3.59 0.43
N MET A 94 11.87 3.21 -0.61
CA MET A 94 12.93 2.19 -0.49
C MET A 94 14.20 2.82 0.12
N ASP A 95 14.04 3.72 1.11
CA ASP A 95 15.15 4.38 1.77
C ASP A 95 15.41 3.69 3.12
N PHE A 96 16.38 2.79 3.10
CA PHE A 96 16.76 1.96 4.24
C PHE A 96 17.52 2.74 5.32
N SER A 97 17.85 4.01 5.10
CA SER A 97 18.77 4.79 5.93
C SER A 97 18.23 5.20 7.31
N GLY A 98 16.95 4.95 7.61
CA GLY A 98 16.31 5.26 8.90
C GLY A 98 15.63 4.08 9.62
N LEU A 99 15.67 2.86 9.06
CA LEU A 99 14.96 1.71 9.61
C LEU A 99 15.83 0.90 10.58
N SER A 100 15.30 0.62 11.77
CA SER A 100 15.89 -0.38 12.68
C SER A 100 15.95 -1.75 11.99
N LEU A 101 17.02 -2.51 12.23
CA LEU A 101 17.25 -3.84 11.66
C LEU A 101 16.02 -4.78 11.77
N ILE A 102 15.26 -4.66 12.86
CA ILE A 102 14.04 -5.45 13.10
C ILE A 102 12.91 -5.04 12.13
N LYS A 103 12.70 -3.75 11.90
CA LYS A 103 11.68 -3.24 10.98
C LYS A 103 12.02 -3.64 9.54
N LEU A 104 13.29 -3.54 9.17
CA LEU A 104 13.75 -3.96 7.86
C LEU A 104 13.51 -5.45 7.63
N LYS A 105 13.86 -6.30 8.61
CA LYS A 105 13.65 -7.74 8.49
C LYS A 105 12.17 -8.11 8.41
N LYS A 106 11.31 -7.38 9.11
CA LYS A 106 9.85 -7.51 8.99
C LYS A 106 9.37 -7.18 7.57
N GLN A 107 9.79 -6.04 7.03
CA GLN A 107 9.39 -5.60 5.68
C GLN A 107 9.91 -6.54 4.59
N GLU A 108 11.12 -7.07 4.74
CA GLU A 108 11.68 -8.12 3.88
C GLU A 108 10.77 -9.36 3.88
N MET A 109 10.41 -9.85 5.07
CA MET A 109 9.54 -11.03 5.22
C MET A 109 8.14 -10.78 4.63
N GLU A 110 7.54 -9.63 4.91
CA GLU A 110 6.22 -9.26 4.38
C GLU A 110 6.23 -9.16 2.85
N THR A 111 7.29 -8.58 2.29
CA THR A 111 7.49 -8.54 0.83
C THR A 111 7.67 -9.95 0.26
N GLN A 112 8.43 -10.81 0.94
CA GLN A 112 8.65 -12.20 0.53
C GLN A 112 7.35 -13.02 0.54
N VAL A 113 6.50 -12.85 1.56
CA VAL A 113 5.17 -13.48 1.61
C VAL A 113 4.32 -13.01 0.43
N ARG A 114 4.29 -11.71 0.16
CA ARG A 114 3.54 -11.15 -0.98
C ARG A 114 4.00 -11.70 -2.32
N VAL A 115 5.31 -11.89 -2.51
CA VAL A 115 5.87 -12.54 -3.71
C VAL A 115 5.31 -13.96 -3.85
N LEU A 116 5.35 -14.78 -2.79
CA LEU A 116 4.86 -16.16 -2.82
C LEU A 116 3.36 -16.25 -3.12
N GLU A 117 2.56 -15.35 -2.57
CA GLU A 117 1.12 -15.27 -2.84
C GLU A 117 0.83 -14.93 -4.32
N LEU A 118 1.59 -13.99 -4.88
CA LEU A 118 1.48 -13.61 -6.29
C LEU A 118 1.93 -14.74 -7.21
N GLU A 119 3.03 -15.43 -6.89
CA GLU A 119 3.50 -16.60 -7.64
C GLU A 119 2.45 -17.72 -7.65
N LYS A 120 1.85 -18.02 -6.50
CA LYS A 120 0.76 -18.99 -6.38
C LYS A 120 -0.44 -18.61 -7.25
N THR A 121 -0.83 -17.33 -7.21
CA THR A 121 -1.97 -16.82 -8.00
C THR A 121 -1.68 -16.91 -9.50
N LEU A 122 -0.46 -16.53 -9.90
CA LEU A 122 -0.03 -16.59 -11.28
C LEU A 122 0.04 -18.03 -11.82
N GLU A 123 0.48 -18.99 -10.99
CA GLU A 123 0.49 -20.39 -11.37
C GLU A 123 -0.92 -20.97 -11.50
N ALA A 124 -1.85 -20.58 -10.62
CA ALA A 124 -3.26 -20.97 -10.74
C ALA A 124 -3.89 -20.48 -12.07
N GLU A 125 -3.64 -19.22 -12.45
CA GLU A 125 -4.12 -18.68 -13.72
C GLU A 125 -3.47 -19.36 -14.94
N ARG A 126 -2.19 -19.76 -14.85
CA ARG A 126 -1.54 -20.56 -15.90
C ARG A 126 -2.20 -21.92 -16.08
N MET A 127 -2.51 -22.60 -14.99
CA MET A 127 -3.20 -23.89 -15.03
C MET A 127 -4.59 -23.76 -15.65
N ARG A 128 -5.36 -22.75 -15.21
CA ARG A 128 -6.67 -22.42 -15.78
C ARG A 128 -6.60 -22.11 -17.27
N LEU A 129 -5.60 -21.34 -17.71
CA LEU A 129 -5.36 -21.06 -19.14
C LEU A 129 -5.03 -22.35 -19.91
N GLY A 130 -4.25 -23.26 -19.30
CA GLY A 130 -3.96 -24.58 -19.85
C GLY A 130 -5.22 -25.42 -20.04
N GLU A 131 -6.12 -25.44 -19.06
CA GLU A 131 -7.41 -26.12 -19.14
C GLU A 131 -8.31 -25.54 -20.23
N LEU A 132 -8.43 -24.20 -20.30
CA LEU A 132 -9.19 -23.52 -21.35
C LEU A 132 -8.65 -23.87 -22.75
N ARG A 133 -7.32 -23.90 -22.91
CA ARG A 133 -6.69 -24.33 -24.18
C ARG A 133 -7.02 -25.77 -24.52
N LYS A 134 -6.99 -26.70 -23.55
CA LYS A 134 -7.38 -28.10 -23.78
C LYS A 134 -8.83 -28.21 -24.23
N GLN A 135 -9.75 -27.49 -23.57
CA GLN A 135 -11.16 -27.44 -23.97
C GLN A 135 -11.33 -26.88 -25.39
N HIS A 136 -10.59 -25.85 -25.76
CA HIS A 136 -10.62 -25.29 -27.12
C HIS A 136 -10.23 -26.34 -28.18
N TYR A 137 -9.20 -27.15 -27.93
CA TYR A 137 -8.83 -28.23 -28.85
C TYR A 137 -9.86 -29.37 -28.89
N VAL A 138 -10.47 -29.72 -27.76
CA VAL A 138 -11.53 -30.76 -27.72
C VAL A 138 -12.75 -30.29 -28.52
N LEU A 139 -13.16 -29.03 -28.37
CA LEU A 139 -14.30 -28.49 -29.08
C LEU A 139 -14.03 -28.32 -30.59
N ALA A 140 -12.83 -27.84 -30.95
CA ALA A 140 -12.39 -27.74 -32.35
C ALA A 140 -12.18 -29.11 -33.02
N GLY A 141 -11.78 -30.13 -32.24
CA GLY A 141 -11.67 -31.52 -32.69
C GLY A 141 -13.02 -32.21 -32.81
N ALA A 142 -14.00 -31.85 -31.98
CA ALA A 142 -15.37 -32.37 -32.04
C ALA A 142 -16.20 -31.77 -33.19
N SER A 143 -15.81 -30.62 -33.74
CA SER A 143 -16.38 -30.05 -34.97
C SER A 143 -15.75 -30.61 -36.26
N GLY A 144 -14.81 -31.54 -36.16
CA GLY A 144 -14.23 -32.26 -37.30
C GLY A 144 -15.07 -33.47 -37.68
N SER A 145 -16.01 -33.30 -38.61
CA SER A 145 -16.58 -34.41 -39.37
C SER A 145 -15.47 -35.11 -40.17
N PRO A 146 -15.40 -36.45 -40.25
CA PRO A 146 -14.40 -37.13 -41.06
C PRO A 146 -14.82 -37.10 -42.53
N GLY A 147 -14.02 -36.43 -43.37
CA GLY A 147 -14.09 -36.57 -44.83
C GLY A 147 -13.98 -35.25 -45.59
N GLU A 148 -12.75 -34.85 -45.93
CA GLU A 148 -12.30 -34.71 -47.32
C GLU A 148 -10.84 -34.25 -47.36
N GLU A 149 -9.99 -35.12 -47.88
CA GLU A 149 -8.64 -34.85 -48.33
C GLU A 149 -8.70 -34.27 -49.75
N ALA A 150 -8.34 -33.00 -49.96
CA ALA A 150 -7.87 -32.49 -51.26
C ALA A 150 -7.14 -31.13 -51.16
N ALA A 151 -5.81 -31.21 -51.15
CA ALA A 151 -4.87 -30.37 -51.92
C ALA A 151 -5.00 -28.83 -51.93
N ILE A 152 -4.02 -28.16 -51.28
CA ILE A 152 -3.36 -27.00 -51.90
C ILE A 152 -1.83 -27.20 -51.81
N ARG A 153 -1.21 -27.31 -52.99
CA ARG A 153 0.21 -27.59 -53.26
C ARG A 153 1.17 -26.47 -52.81
N PRO A 154 2.47 -26.76 -52.57
CA PRO A 154 3.49 -25.75 -52.35
C PRO A 154 3.96 -25.18 -53.70
N SER A 155 3.71 -23.89 -53.95
CA SER A 155 4.23 -23.15 -55.11
C SER A 155 5.42 -22.29 -54.72
N THR A 156 6.46 -22.37 -55.54
CA THR A 156 7.79 -21.78 -55.43
C THR A 156 7.85 -20.26 -55.69
N ALA A 157 8.77 -19.60 -54.97
CA ALA A 157 9.53 -18.36 -55.28
C ALA A 157 8.99 -16.99 -54.79
N PRO A 158 9.85 -15.95 -54.58
CA PRO A 158 11.29 -15.90 -54.29
C PRO A 158 11.62 -15.19 -52.95
N ARG A 159 12.91 -15.23 -52.55
CA ARG A 159 13.44 -14.56 -51.34
C ARG A 159 13.50 -13.04 -51.52
N SER A 160 13.11 -12.27 -50.50
CA SER A 160 13.76 -11.00 -50.18
C SER A 160 13.72 -10.75 -48.66
N VAL A 161 14.77 -10.09 -48.18
CA VAL A 161 15.30 -10.12 -46.83
C VAL A 161 14.72 -8.96 -46.01
N THR A 162 14.78 -9.09 -44.68
CA THR A 162 14.58 -8.08 -43.63
C THR A 162 13.16 -7.87 -43.11
N THR A 163 12.87 -8.47 -41.95
CA THR A 163 12.40 -7.75 -40.74
C THR A 163 12.62 -8.67 -39.53
N LYS A 164 13.35 -8.16 -38.54
CA LYS A 164 13.68 -8.87 -37.31
C LYS A 164 12.43 -9.03 -36.44
N LYS A 165 12.16 -10.27 -36.04
CA LYS A 165 11.18 -10.66 -35.02
C LYS A 165 11.68 -10.19 -33.64
N PRO A 166 10.85 -9.58 -32.76
CA PRO A 166 11.29 -9.20 -31.42
C PRO A 166 11.48 -10.45 -30.54
N PRO A 167 12.57 -10.54 -29.73
CA PRO A 167 12.83 -11.71 -28.91
C PRO A 167 11.92 -11.74 -27.68
N LEU A 168 11.33 -12.92 -27.42
CA LEU A 168 10.70 -13.30 -26.17
C LEU A 168 11.67 -13.08 -25.00
N ALA A 169 11.19 -12.43 -23.94
CA ALA A 169 11.90 -12.25 -22.69
C ALA A 169 12.45 -13.58 -22.15
N GLN A 170 13.77 -13.66 -22.01
CA GLN A 170 14.47 -14.74 -21.34
C GLN A 170 14.19 -14.64 -19.83
N LYS A 171 13.83 -15.77 -19.20
CA LYS A 171 13.90 -15.91 -17.74
C LYS A 171 15.38 -15.83 -17.32
N PRO A 172 15.75 -15.04 -16.30
CA PRO A 172 17.09 -15.13 -15.75
C PRO A 172 17.27 -16.50 -15.08
N SER A 173 18.15 -17.31 -15.66
CA SER A 173 18.69 -18.53 -15.05
C SER A 173 19.69 -18.12 -13.98
N VAL A 174 19.30 -18.21 -12.71
CA VAL A 174 20.23 -18.03 -11.58
C VAL A 174 21.14 -19.26 -11.52
N ALA A 175 22.41 -19.07 -11.86
CA ALA A 175 23.44 -20.08 -11.65
C ALA A 175 23.74 -20.23 -10.14
N PRO A 176 24.07 -21.44 -9.63
CA PRO A 176 24.54 -21.59 -8.25
C PRO A 176 25.89 -20.90 -8.08
N ARG A 177 26.00 -19.97 -7.11
CA ARG A 177 27.29 -19.37 -6.76
C ARG A 177 28.18 -20.43 -6.11
N GLN A 178 29.41 -20.55 -6.62
CA GLN A 178 30.47 -21.34 -6.04
C GLN A 178 31.02 -20.64 -4.78
N ASP A 179 31.01 -21.36 -3.67
CA ASP A 179 31.79 -21.09 -2.46
C ASP A 179 33.23 -20.72 -2.83
N HIS A 180 33.63 -19.49 -2.54
CA HIS A 180 35.04 -19.15 -2.48
C HIS A 180 35.54 -19.43 -1.08
N GLN A 181 36.41 -20.43 -1.00
CA GLN A 181 37.28 -20.73 0.12
C GLN A 181 37.87 -19.45 0.74
N LEU A 182 37.59 -19.22 2.02
CA LEU A 182 38.46 -18.41 2.86
C LEU A 182 39.55 -19.32 3.40
N ASP A 183 40.70 -19.21 2.74
CA ASP A 183 41.99 -19.76 3.15
C ASP A 183 42.38 -19.28 4.56
N LYS A 184 42.97 -20.20 5.30
CA LYS A 184 43.39 -20.06 6.69
C LYS A 184 44.42 -18.95 6.83
N LYS A 185 44.20 -18.03 7.78
CA LYS A 185 45.33 -17.37 8.45
C LYS A 185 45.06 -17.19 9.94
N ASP A 186 45.96 -17.78 10.70
CA ASP A 186 45.97 -17.89 12.14
C ASP A 186 45.84 -16.53 12.86
N GLY A 187 44.99 -16.52 13.87
CA GLY A 187 44.79 -15.39 14.78
C GLY A 187 44.28 -15.91 16.11
N ILE A 188 45.17 -16.57 16.86
CA ILE A 188 44.97 -17.03 18.23
C ILE A 188 44.57 -15.83 19.11
N TYR A 189 43.38 -15.89 19.71
CA TYR A 189 43.05 -15.15 20.93
C TYR A 189 42.54 -16.17 21.96
N PRO A 190 43.23 -16.37 23.10
CA PRO A 190 42.71 -17.24 24.15
C PRO A 190 41.62 -16.49 24.92
N ALA A 191 40.40 -17.03 24.90
CA ALA A 191 39.37 -16.66 25.84
C ALA A 191 39.69 -17.29 27.21
N GLN A 192 40.03 -16.48 28.21
CA GLN A 192 40.05 -16.92 29.60
C GLN A 192 38.62 -17.14 30.08
N LEU A 193 38.27 -18.42 30.18
CA LEU A 193 37.13 -18.93 30.94
C LEU A 193 37.42 -18.68 32.43
N VAL A 194 36.68 -17.78 33.07
CA VAL A 194 36.55 -17.74 34.52
C VAL A 194 35.14 -18.20 34.85
N ASN A 195 35.06 -19.40 35.42
CA ASN A 195 33.84 -19.96 35.98
C ASN A 195 34.13 -20.31 37.45
N TYR A 196 33.13 -20.01 38.29
CA TYR A 196 33.06 -20.02 39.75
C TYR A 196 33.73 -18.87 40.51
#